data_AF-A0A924XWD4-F1
#
_entry.id   AF-A0A924XWD4-F1
#
_cell.length_a   1.000
_cell.length_b   1.000
_cell.length_c   1.000
_cell.angle_alpha   90.00
_cell.angle_beta   90.00
_cell.angle_gamma   90.00
#
_symmetry.space_group_name_H-M   'P 1'
#
loop_
_entity.id
_entity.type
_entity.pdbx_description
1 polymer ?
#
loop_
_entity_poly.entity_id
_entity_poly.type
_entity_poly.pdbx_seq_one_letter_code
_entity_poly.pdbx_strand_id
1 'polypeptide(L)'
;GITLEGVPIDLSKVNVPAYFISTAEDHIAPWKTTYKGSHSLGGDVRFVLGGSGHIAGIVNPPAAKKYHYWTNDARPDSADDWFKSATQHPGSWWADWQAWMDTRNAGEKVAARTPTDVLEDAPGSYVMLRLGSKP
;
A
#
# COMPACT_ATOMS: atom_id res chain seq x y z
N GLY A 1 8.52 -4.35 -23.05
CA GLY A 1 7.36 -4.51 -22.17
C GLY A 1 6.96 -5.97 -22.12
N ILE A 2 5.88 -6.30 -21.41
CA ILE A 2 5.30 -7.65 -21.31
C ILE A 2 3.95 -7.64 -22.03
N THR A 3 3.58 -8.74 -22.68
CA THR A 3 2.24 -8.94 -23.26
C THR A 3 1.61 -10.17 -22.62
N LEU A 4 0.37 -10.06 -22.12
CA LEU A 4 -0.40 -11.16 -21.52
C LEU A 4 -1.71 -11.31 -22.27
N GLU A 5 -2.03 -12.53 -22.73
CA GLU A 5 -3.26 -12.82 -23.51
C GLU A 5 -3.48 -11.83 -24.68
N GLY A 6 -2.40 -11.47 -25.38
CA GLY A 6 -2.43 -10.51 -26.49
C GLY A 6 -2.55 -9.03 -26.09
N VAL A 7 -2.62 -8.71 -24.79
CA VAL A 7 -2.70 -7.34 -24.27
C VAL A 7 -1.32 -6.87 -23.79
N PRO A 8 -0.72 -5.85 -24.43
CA PRO A 8 0.51 -5.24 -23.92
C PRO A 8 0.27 -4.55 -22.58
N ILE A 9 1.12 -4.85 -21.60
CA ILE A 9 1.04 -4.28 -20.25
C ILE A 9 1.81 -2.96 -20.21
N ASP A 10 1.11 -1.91 -19.82
CA ASP A 10 1.62 -0.56 -19.68
C ASP A 10 1.07 0.07 -18.38
N LEU A 11 1.94 0.22 -17.38
CA LEU A 11 1.57 0.73 -16.07
C LEU A 11 1.19 2.22 -16.08
N SER A 12 1.64 2.97 -17.10
CA SER A 12 1.30 4.39 -17.22
C SER A 12 -0.19 4.60 -17.51
N LYS A 13 -0.89 3.56 -17.98
CA LYS A 13 -2.34 3.60 -18.20
C LYS A 13 -3.16 3.52 -16.91
N VAL A 14 -2.53 3.17 -15.78
CA VAL A 14 -3.18 3.22 -14.47
C VAL A 14 -3.18 4.68 -14.00
N ASN A 15 -4.28 5.39 -14.29
CA ASN A 15 -4.45 6.82 -14.06
C ASN A 15 -5.25 7.17 -12.79
N VAL A 16 -5.59 6.17 -11.97
CA VAL A 16 -6.27 6.39 -10.69
C VAL A 16 -5.29 6.87 -9.61
N PRO A 17 -5.75 7.63 -8.60
CA PRO A 17 -4.90 7.97 -7.46
C PRO A 17 -4.38 6.72 -6.74
N ALA A 18 -3.10 6.70 -6.39
CA ALA A 18 -2.45 5.57 -5.73
C ALA A 18 -1.72 6.00 -4.45
N TYR A 19 -1.88 5.21 -3.39
CA TYR A 19 -1.08 5.29 -2.18
C TYR A 19 -0.03 4.17 -2.24
N PHE A 20 1.24 4.55 -2.24
CA PHE A 20 2.36 3.63 -2.44
C PHE A 20 3.23 3.58 -1.18
N ILE A 21 3.15 2.48 -0.43
CA ILE A 21 3.89 2.27 0.82
C ILE A 21 5.06 1.31 0.61
N SER A 22 6.21 1.70 1.14
CA SER A 22 7.39 0.83 1.28
C SER A 22 7.93 0.91 2.71
N THR A 23 8.86 0.04 3.10
CA THR A 23 9.47 0.09 4.44
C THR A 23 10.99 0.21 4.38
N ALA A 24 11.59 1.04 5.24
CA ALA A 24 12.96 1.51 5.14
C ALA A 24 14.04 0.42 5.26
N GLU A 25 13.78 -0.62 6.07
CA GLU A 25 14.71 -1.74 6.31
C GLU A 25 14.24 -3.02 5.59
N ASP A 26 13.42 -2.88 4.54
CA ASP A 26 12.97 -4.03 3.75
C ASP A 26 14.10 -4.58 2.87
N HIS A 27 14.56 -5.79 3.20
CA HIS A 27 15.54 -6.51 2.39
C HIS A 27 14.91 -7.38 1.29
N ILE A 28 13.60 -7.64 1.36
CA ILE A 28 12.86 -8.41 0.35
C ILE A 28 12.45 -7.49 -0.80
N ALA A 29 11.88 -6.31 -0.48
CA ALA A 29 11.47 -5.29 -1.44
C ALA A 29 12.11 -3.92 -1.10
N PRO A 30 13.41 -3.72 -1.42
CA PRO A 30 14.14 -2.50 -1.08
C PRO A 30 13.40 -1.23 -1.49
N TRP A 31 13.22 -0.30 -0.55
CA TRP A 31 12.33 0.85 -0.75
C TRP A 31 12.76 1.77 -1.91
N LYS A 32 14.07 1.91 -2.17
CA LYS A 32 14.57 2.67 -3.32
C LYS A 32 14.17 2.04 -4.66
N THR A 33 14.04 0.72 -4.71
CA THR A 33 13.58 -0.01 -5.91
C THR A 33 12.08 0.17 -6.10
N THR A 34 11.30 0.02 -5.03
CA THR A 34 9.84 0.21 -5.09
C THR A 34 9.45 1.68 -5.30
N TYR A 35 10.26 2.64 -4.81
CA TYR A 35 10.14 4.06 -5.13
C TYR A 35 10.19 4.30 -6.64
N LYS A 36 11.15 3.71 -7.36
CA LYS A 36 11.21 3.78 -8.84
C LYS A 36 9.93 3.21 -9.48
N GLY A 37 9.41 2.10 -8.94
CA GLY A 37 8.14 1.51 -9.38
C GLY A 37 6.95 2.48 -9.24
N SER A 38 6.94 3.32 -8.22
CA SER A 38 5.91 4.35 -8.03
C SER A 38 5.87 5.39 -9.18
N HIS A 39 6.99 5.61 -9.90
CA HIS A 39 7.06 6.48 -11.09
C HIS A 39 6.52 5.82 -12.35
N SER A 40 6.19 4.54 -12.33
CA SER A 40 5.62 3.84 -13.50
C SER A 40 4.10 4.01 -13.63
N LEU A 41 3.41 4.50 -12.60
CA LEU A 41 1.97 4.77 -12.64
C LEU A 41 1.70 6.16 -13.22
N GLY A 42 0.63 6.29 -14.02
CA GLY A 42 0.25 7.56 -14.66
C GLY A 42 -0.65 8.46 -13.82
N GLY A 43 -1.22 7.94 -12.72
CA GLY A 43 -2.06 8.69 -11.80
C GLY A 43 -1.28 9.54 -10.79
N ASP A 44 -2.01 10.26 -9.95
CA ASP A 44 -1.45 10.92 -8.77
C ASP A 44 -0.98 9.87 -7.74
N VAL A 45 0.30 9.90 -7.37
CA VAL A 45 0.90 8.91 -6.47
C VAL A 45 1.42 9.57 -5.21
N ARG A 46 0.86 9.19 -4.06
CA ARG A 46 1.40 9.49 -2.74
C ARG A 46 2.36 8.38 -2.32
N PHE A 47 3.65 8.67 -2.24
CA PHE A 47 4.64 7.74 -1.70
C PHE A 47 4.84 7.97 -0.20
N VAL A 48 4.84 6.87 0.57
CA VAL A 48 5.09 6.87 2.01
C VAL A 48 6.12 5.80 2.33
N LEU A 49 7.00 6.11 3.29
CA LEU A 49 8.02 5.17 3.76
C LEU A 49 7.76 4.85 5.23
N GLY A 50 7.40 3.60 5.55
CA GLY A 50 7.34 3.11 6.92
C GLY A 50 8.73 2.80 7.48
N GLY A 51 8.92 2.93 8.78
CA GLY A 51 10.11 2.40 9.46
C GLY A 51 10.11 0.87 9.54
N SER A 52 11.24 0.29 9.97
CA SER A 52 11.47 -1.15 10.11
C SER A 52 11.44 -1.95 8.78
N GLY A 53 11.47 -3.27 8.87
CA GLY A 53 11.56 -4.20 7.74
C GLY A 53 10.21 -4.70 7.23
N HIS A 54 10.23 -5.61 6.25
CA HIS A 54 9.07 -6.03 5.45
C HIS A 54 7.77 -6.24 6.23
N ILE A 55 7.76 -7.15 7.22
CA ILE A 55 6.54 -7.46 7.98
C ILE A 55 6.30 -6.41 9.08
N ALA A 56 7.34 -6.08 9.85
CA ALA A 56 7.21 -5.22 11.03
C ALA A 56 6.84 -3.76 10.67
N GLY A 57 7.28 -3.28 9.52
CA GLY A 57 6.95 -1.94 9.02
C GLY A 57 5.57 -1.86 8.35
N ILE A 58 5.17 -2.90 7.60
CA ILE A 58 3.85 -2.95 6.96
C ILE A 58 2.76 -3.20 7.99
N VAL A 59 2.93 -4.21 8.83
CA VAL A 59 1.99 -4.58 9.90
C VAL A 59 2.38 -3.85 11.18
N ASN A 60 2.12 -2.53 11.20
CA ASN A 60 2.36 -1.67 12.36
C ASN A 60 1.04 -1.07 12.87
N PRO A 61 0.28 -1.76 13.72
CA PRO A 61 -0.98 -1.23 14.26
C PRO A 61 -0.77 0.05 15.07
N PRO A 62 -1.58 1.11 14.89
CA PRO A 62 -1.45 2.37 15.63
C PRO A 62 -1.44 2.21 17.16
N ALA A 63 -2.19 1.23 17.69
CA ALA A 63 -2.26 0.94 19.11
C ALA A 63 -0.91 0.52 19.72
N ALA A 64 0.00 -0.05 18.92
CA ALA A 64 1.33 -0.46 19.38
C ALA A 64 2.24 0.74 19.65
N LYS A 65 1.96 1.92 19.06
CA LYS A 65 2.76 3.15 19.18
C LYS A 65 4.26 2.92 18.90
N LYS A 66 4.57 2.06 17.94
CA LYS A 66 5.94 1.72 17.54
C LYS A 66 6.32 2.41 16.23
N TYR A 67 7.63 2.57 16.07
CA TYR A 67 8.28 3.08 14.87
C TYR A 67 7.85 4.51 14.50
N HIS A 68 7.96 4.81 13.22
CA HIS A 68 7.71 6.08 12.58
C HIS A 68 7.49 5.82 11.08
N TYR A 69 7.13 6.85 10.36
CA TYR A 69 7.06 6.84 8.90
C TYR A 69 7.50 8.20 8.35
N TRP A 70 7.76 8.27 7.06
CA TRP A 70 8.12 9.50 6.37
C TRP A 70 7.14 9.79 5.24
N THR A 71 6.84 11.07 5.07
CA THR A 71 6.03 11.58 3.96
C THR A 71 6.75 12.73 3.28
N ASN A 72 6.46 12.94 2.01
CA ASN A 72 6.90 14.11 1.26
C ASN A 72 5.84 14.45 0.23
N ASP A 73 5.50 15.73 0.10
CA ASP A 73 4.53 16.20 -0.88
C ASP A 73 5.12 16.23 -2.30
N ALA A 74 6.45 16.32 -2.40
CA ALA A 74 7.16 16.19 -3.66
C ALA A 74 7.57 14.73 -3.91
N ARG A 75 7.66 14.37 -5.19
CA ARG A 75 8.13 13.05 -5.65
C ARG A 75 9.19 13.21 -6.74
N PRO A 76 10.42 13.66 -6.39
CA PRO A 76 11.51 13.79 -7.34
C PRO A 76 11.96 12.42 -7.86
N ASP A 77 12.64 12.35 -9.00
CA ASP A 77 13.05 11.06 -9.58
C ASP A 77 14.04 10.27 -8.69
N SER A 78 14.80 10.98 -7.86
CA SER A 78 15.79 10.42 -6.94
C SER A 78 15.15 10.09 -5.60
N ALA A 79 15.19 8.80 -5.24
CA ALA A 79 14.75 8.33 -3.92
C ALA A 79 15.53 8.99 -2.77
N ASP A 80 16.83 9.24 -2.96
CA ASP A 80 17.64 9.92 -1.95
C ASP A 80 17.23 11.37 -1.75
N ASP A 81 16.84 12.08 -2.82
CA ASP A 81 16.37 13.46 -2.70
C ASP A 81 14.95 13.54 -2.13
N TRP A 82 14.11 12.54 -2.44
CA TRP A 82 12.83 12.34 -1.76
C TRP A 82 13.02 12.20 -0.25
N PHE A 83 13.96 11.35 0.18
CA PHE A 83 14.19 11.11 1.61
C PHE A 83 14.82 12.31 2.33
N LYS A 84 15.77 13.00 1.71
CA LYS A 84 16.40 14.22 2.28
C LYS A 84 15.40 15.31 2.64
N SER A 85 14.31 15.40 1.89
CA SER A 85 13.25 16.40 2.07
C SER A 85 11.99 15.84 2.73
N ALA A 86 11.97 14.56 3.09
CA ALA A 86 10.83 13.93 3.74
C ALA A 86 10.72 14.32 5.22
N THR A 87 9.49 14.47 5.68
CA THR A 87 9.18 14.72 7.09
C THR A 87 8.93 13.39 7.79
N GLN A 88 9.63 13.16 8.91
CA GLN A 88 9.39 12.01 9.77
C GLN A 88 8.22 12.27 10.72
N HIS A 89 7.33 11.30 10.85
CA HIS A 89 6.18 11.29 11.74
C HIS A 89 6.28 10.09 12.69
N PRO A 90 6.00 10.24 13.99
CA PRO A 90 6.02 9.12 14.93
C PRO A 90 4.84 8.18 14.69
N GLY A 91 5.01 6.89 15.02
CA GLY A 91 3.92 5.91 15.01
C GLY A 91 3.65 5.27 13.65
N SER A 92 2.38 4.89 13.42
CA SER A 92 1.96 4.07 12.29
C SER A 92 1.55 4.91 11.08
N TRP A 93 2.02 4.49 9.89
CA TRP A 93 1.58 5.04 8.61
C TRP A 93 0.09 4.77 8.30
N TRP A 94 -0.57 3.85 9.00
CA TRP A 94 -1.99 3.54 8.77
C TRP A 94 -2.89 4.76 9.00
N ALA A 95 -2.52 5.64 9.93
CA ALA A 95 -3.28 6.87 10.18
C ALA A 95 -3.19 7.85 8.99
N ASP A 96 -2.01 7.96 8.36
CA ASP A 96 -1.81 8.75 7.14
C ASP A 96 -2.63 8.19 5.97
N TRP A 97 -2.59 6.88 5.77
CA TRP A 97 -3.38 6.20 4.75
C TRP A 97 -4.90 6.37 4.98
N GLN A 98 -5.37 6.23 6.22
CA GLN A 98 -6.79 6.44 6.55
C GLN A 98 -7.22 7.88 6.24
N ALA A 99 -6.43 8.88 6.64
CA ALA A 99 -6.71 10.27 6.33
C ALA A 99 -6.74 10.53 4.80
N TRP A 100 -5.80 9.92 4.06
CA TRP A 100 -5.77 9.98 2.60
C TRP A 100 -7.02 9.36 1.97
N MET A 101 -7.48 8.22 2.48
CA MET A 101 -8.71 7.56 2.06
C MET A 101 -9.96 8.38 2.37
N ASP A 102 -10.05 8.97 3.56
CA ASP A 102 -11.20 9.77 3.99
C ASP A 102 -11.40 10.99 3.08
N THR A 103 -10.33 11.62 2.61
CA THR A 103 -10.42 12.72 1.64
C THR A 103 -11.00 12.31 0.28
N ARG A 104 -10.90 11.02 -0.08
CA ARG A 104 -11.34 10.46 -1.36
C ARG A 104 -12.69 9.74 -1.26
N ASN A 105 -13.10 9.37 -0.06
CA ASN A 105 -14.39 8.77 0.25
C ASN A 105 -15.21 9.70 1.15
N ALA A 106 -15.23 10.99 0.83
CA ALA A 106 -15.86 12.05 1.62
C ALA A 106 -17.40 12.08 1.55
N GLY A 107 -18.02 11.05 0.97
CA GLY A 107 -19.47 10.91 0.93
C GLY A 107 -20.06 10.56 2.29
N GLU A 108 -21.38 10.70 2.43
CA GLU A 108 -22.09 10.27 3.63
C GLU A 108 -21.92 8.74 3.82
N LYS A 109 -21.57 8.34 5.04
CA LYS A 109 -21.51 6.92 5.38
C LYS A 109 -22.92 6.34 5.32
N VAL A 110 -23.12 5.38 4.42
CA VAL A 110 -24.37 4.64 4.33
C VAL A 110 -24.35 3.42 5.24
N ALA A 111 -25.54 2.96 5.65
CA ALA A 111 -25.66 1.72 6.40
C ALA A 111 -25.07 0.54 5.59
N ALA A 112 -24.35 -0.34 6.28
CA ALA A 112 -23.84 -1.55 5.66
C ALA A 112 -25.01 -2.41 5.15
N ARG A 113 -24.91 -2.88 3.90
CA ARG A 113 -25.89 -3.81 3.35
C ARG A 113 -25.74 -5.17 4.04
N THR A 114 -26.86 -5.80 4.40
CA THR A 114 -26.87 -7.20 4.81
C THR A 114 -26.71 -8.08 3.58
N PRO A 115 -25.65 -8.89 3.47
CA PRO A 115 -25.49 -9.80 2.33
C PRO A 115 -26.61 -10.85 2.30
N THR A 116 -27.13 -11.14 1.10
CA THR A 116 -27.95 -12.33 0.85
C THR A 116 -27.05 -13.43 0.28
N ASP A 117 -27.44 -14.69 0.41
CA ASP A 117 -26.71 -15.85 -0.16
C ASP A 117 -25.31 -16.04 0.44
N VAL A 118 -25.20 -15.91 1.77
CA VAL A 118 -23.95 -16.15 2.51
C VAL A 118 -23.52 -17.62 2.34
N LEU A 119 -22.34 -17.82 1.76
CA LEU A 119 -21.78 -19.16 1.52
C LEU A 119 -21.20 -19.78 2.79
N GLU A 120 -20.36 -19.04 3.51
CA GLU A 120 -19.71 -19.43 4.76
C GLU A 120 -19.23 -18.21 5.54
N ASP A 121 -18.94 -18.38 6.82
CA ASP A 121 -18.34 -17.33 7.65
C ASP A 121 -16.87 -17.08 7.27
N ALA A 122 -16.42 -15.83 7.43
CA ALA A 122 -15.00 -15.51 7.35
C ALA A 122 -14.20 -16.32 8.42
N PRO A 123 -12.98 -16.79 8.12
CA PRO A 123 -12.15 -16.42 6.97
C PRO A 123 -12.32 -17.32 5.73
N GLY A 124 -13.30 -18.22 5.74
CA GLY A 124 -13.60 -19.13 4.64
C GLY A 124 -12.66 -20.35 4.55
N SER A 125 -13.07 -21.30 3.72
CA SER A 125 -12.42 -22.60 3.56
C SER A 125 -11.07 -22.54 2.87
N TYR A 126 -10.87 -21.59 1.93
CA TYR A 126 -9.67 -21.55 1.08
C TYR A 126 -8.39 -21.25 1.86
N VAL A 127 -8.43 -20.34 2.84
CA VAL A 127 -7.25 -20.02 3.68
C VAL A 127 -6.88 -21.16 4.62
N MET A 128 -7.82 -22.10 4.87
CA MET A 128 -7.62 -23.23 5.77
C MET A 128 -6.99 -24.45 5.06
N LEU A 129 -6.89 -24.42 3.73
CA LEU A 129 -6.27 -25.48 2.95
C LEU A 129 -4.78 -25.60 3.30
N ARG A 130 -4.33 -26.85 3.45
CA ARG A 130 -2.92 -27.17 3.66
C ARG A 130 -2.28 -27.62 2.35
N LEU A 131 -0.97 -27.42 2.22
CA LEU A 131 -0.22 -27.98 1.10
C LEU A 131 -0.45 -29.50 1.02
N GLY A 132 -0.88 -30.00 -0.13
CA GLY A 132 -1.20 -31.41 -0.35
C GLY A 132 -2.67 -31.80 -0.12
N SER A 133 -3.53 -30.86 0.28
CA SER A 133 -4.98 -31.07 0.26
C SER A 133 -5.41 -31.24 -1.20
N LYS A 134 -6.01 -32.39 -1.55
CA LYS A 134 -6.68 -32.52 -2.84
C LYS A 134 -7.99 -31.72 -2.80
N PRO A 135 -8.39 -31.09 -3.92
CA PRO A 135 -9.68 -30.41 -4.01
C PRO A 135 -10.83 -31.38 -3.78
#